data_AF-A0A086MNS8-F1
#
_entry.id   AF-A0A086MNS8-F1
#
_cell.length_a   1.000
_cell.length_b   1.000
_cell.length_c   1.000
_cell.angle_alpha   90.00
_cell.angle_beta   90.00
_cell.angle_gamma   90.00
#
_symmetry.space_group_name_H-M   'P 1'
#
loop_
_entity.id
_entity.type
_entity.pdbx_description
1 polymer ?
#
loop_
_entity_poly.entity_id
_entity_poly.type
_entity_poly.pdbx_seq_one_letter_code
_entity_poly.pdbx_strand_id
1 'polypeptide(L)'
;MAADKQSTPQDLLLNIEKALRRGKKLEKTLLKIVAQSDPGSNVESVLKSVQQGLRILKNEAKEVGRPLASNTKKVPSQRRSAPVAKSQAETSPTPVKPSRKKKPAKLDVGSGKDAPLPDTSR
;
A
#
# COMPACT_ATOMS: atom_id res chain seq x y z
N MET A 1 12.04 -31.05 25.96
CA MET A 1 11.73 -30.88 24.52
C MET A 1 10.23 -30.66 24.40
N ALA A 2 9.78 -29.52 23.86
CA ALA A 2 8.36 -29.33 23.55
C ALA A 2 8.07 -30.09 22.25
N ALA A 3 7.16 -31.06 22.28
CA ALA A 3 6.78 -31.77 21.07
C ALA A 3 5.95 -30.84 20.17
N ASP A 4 6.40 -30.61 18.95
CA ASP A 4 5.61 -30.03 17.87
C ASP A 4 4.46 -30.98 17.55
N LYS A 5 3.36 -30.83 18.29
CA LYS A 5 2.09 -31.51 18.00
C LYS A 5 1.57 -30.91 16.69
N GLN A 6 1.83 -31.59 15.58
CA GLN A 6 1.28 -31.26 14.27
C GLN A 6 -0.25 -31.19 14.39
N SER A 7 -0.79 -29.97 14.41
CA SER A 7 -2.22 -29.74 14.44
C SER A 7 -2.83 -30.20 13.12
N THR A 8 -3.91 -30.96 13.18
CA THR A 8 -4.59 -31.37 11.95
C THR A 8 -5.18 -30.14 11.26
N PRO A 9 -5.44 -30.18 9.93
CA PRO A 9 -6.15 -29.10 9.25
C PRO A 9 -7.52 -28.78 9.89
N GLN A 10 -8.17 -29.77 10.51
CA GLN A 10 -9.41 -29.59 11.25
C GLN A 10 -9.19 -28.81 12.56
N ASP A 11 -8.14 -29.14 13.33
CA ASP A 11 -7.77 -28.38 14.53
C ASP A 11 -7.43 -26.92 14.19
N LEU A 12 -6.74 -26.71 13.06
CA LEU A 12 -6.41 -25.37 12.58
C LEU A 12 -7.67 -24.56 12.26
N LEU A 13 -8.65 -25.13 11.54
CA LEU A 13 -9.94 -24.49 11.27
C LEU A 13 -10.69 -24.15 12.57
N LEU A 14 -10.76 -25.09 13.52
CA LEU A 14 -11.41 -24.87 14.82
C LEU A 14 -10.72 -23.76 15.63
N ASN A 15 -9.39 -23.65 15.55
CA ASN A 15 -8.63 -22.60 16.21
C ASN A 15 -8.81 -21.24 15.54
N ILE A 16 -8.85 -21.17 14.21
CA ILE A 16 -9.19 -19.95 13.46
C ILE A 16 -10.62 -19.50 13.81
N GLU A 17 -11.58 -20.42 13.89
CA GLU A 17 -12.96 -20.08 14.26
C GLU A 17 -13.06 -19.52 15.70
N LYS A 18 -12.38 -20.15 16.66
CA LYS A 18 -12.25 -19.63 18.04
C LYS A 18 -11.60 -18.24 18.04
N ALA A 19 -10.55 -18.02 17.25
CA ALA A 19 -9.90 -16.72 17.11
C ALA A 19 -10.85 -15.66 16.53
N LEU A 20 -11.63 -15.99 15.49
CA LEU A 20 -12.64 -15.10 14.92
C LEU A 20 -13.75 -14.74 15.93
N ARG A 21 -14.25 -15.71 16.70
CA ARG A 21 -15.24 -15.47 17.76
C ARG A 21 -14.68 -14.54 18.85
N ARG A 22 -13.44 -14.77 19.31
CA ARG A 22 -12.75 -13.93 20.30
C ARG A 22 -12.46 -12.52 19.77
N GLY A 23 -11.94 -12.41 18.55
CA GLY A 23 -11.62 -11.14 17.91
C GLY A 23 -12.85 -10.26 17.67
N LYS A 24 -14.00 -10.83 17.29
CA LYS A 24 -15.28 -10.08 17.22
C LYS A 24 -15.71 -9.52 18.59
N LYS A 25 -15.49 -10.27 19.68
CA LYS A 25 -15.76 -9.78 21.04
C LYS A 25 -14.82 -8.63 21.40
N LEU A 26 -13.53 -8.73 21.04
CA LEU A 26 -12.55 -7.67 21.23
C LEU A 26 -12.89 -6.41 20.42
N GLU A 27 -13.23 -6.55 19.14
CA GLU A 27 -13.70 -5.45 18.27
C GLU A 27 -14.88 -4.70 18.88
N LYS A 28 -15.92 -5.42 19.34
CA LYS A 28 -17.08 -4.82 20.01
C LYS A 28 -16.71 -4.09 21.31
N THR A 29 -15.71 -4.57 22.05
CA THR A 29 -15.22 -3.90 23.27
C THR A 29 -14.43 -2.64 22.92
N LEU A 30 -13.52 -2.72 21.94
CA LEU A 30 -12.73 -1.57 21.47
C LEU A 30 -13.63 -0.46 20.91
N LEU A 31 -14.67 -0.79 20.15
CA LEU A 31 -15.66 0.19 19.67
C LEU A 31 -16.35 0.94 20.81
N LYS A 32 -16.67 0.28 21.93
CA LYS A 32 -17.23 0.95 23.12
C LYS A 32 -16.21 1.88 23.78
N ILE A 33 -14.95 1.46 23.85
CA ILE A 33 -13.88 2.29 24.43
C ILE A 33 -13.64 3.51 23.55
N VAL A 34 -13.54 3.36 22.22
CA VAL A 34 -13.39 4.48 21.27
C VAL A 34 -14.55 5.48 21.41
N ALA A 35 -15.79 5.01 21.56
CA ALA A 35 -16.95 5.89 21.78
C ALA A 35 -16.94 6.66 23.12
N GLN A 36 -16.02 6.33 24.04
CA GLN A 36 -15.79 7.00 25.32
C GLN A 36 -14.39 7.65 25.39
N SER A 37 -13.59 7.55 24.33
CA SER A 37 -12.22 8.07 24.25
C SER A 37 -12.18 9.40 23.50
N ASP A 38 -11.17 10.21 23.80
CA ASP A 38 -10.85 11.36 22.96
C ASP A 38 -10.43 10.93 21.53
N PRO A 39 -10.81 11.69 20.49
CA PRO A 39 -10.40 11.42 19.12
C PRO A 39 -8.88 11.38 18.97
N GLY A 40 -8.36 10.41 18.21
CA GLY A 40 -6.91 10.21 18.05
C GLY A 40 -6.26 9.39 19.16
N SER A 41 -7.03 8.85 20.12
CA SER A 41 -6.55 7.87 21.08
C SER A 41 -6.00 6.60 20.40
N ASN A 42 -4.94 6.01 20.99
CA ASN A 42 -4.31 4.77 20.52
C ASN A 42 -5.28 3.59 20.38
N VAL A 43 -6.46 3.64 21.02
CA VAL A 43 -7.49 2.60 20.89
C VAL A 43 -8.00 2.50 19.44
N GLU A 44 -8.02 3.58 18.67
CA GLU A 44 -8.42 3.56 17.25
C GLU A 44 -7.45 2.76 16.37
N SER A 45 -6.14 2.89 16.60
CA SER A 45 -5.13 2.16 15.81
C SER A 45 -5.18 0.67 16.15
N VAL A 46 -5.36 0.33 17.44
CA VAL A 46 -5.60 -1.06 17.90
C VAL A 46 -6.87 -1.65 17.26
N LEU A 47 -7.98 -0.88 17.21
CA LEU A 47 -9.21 -1.32 16.54
C LEU A 47 -8.98 -1.63 15.05
N LYS A 48 -8.26 -0.76 14.32
CA LYS A 48 -7.90 -0.97 12.92
C LYS A 48 -7.05 -2.25 12.74
N SER A 49 -6.07 -2.48 13.62
CA SER A 49 -5.25 -3.71 13.61
C SER A 49 -6.08 -4.97 13.91
N VAL A 50 -7.03 -4.92 14.85
CA VAL A 50 -7.94 -6.05 15.13
C VAL A 50 -8.83 -6.36 13.93
N GLN A 51 -9.37 -5.35 13.26
CA GLN A 51 -10.17 -5.53 12.04
C GLN A 51 -9.36 -6.13 10.90
N GLN A 52 -8.10 -5.71 10.72
CA GLN A 52 -7.18 -6.30 9.75
C GLN A 52 -6.88 -7.77 10.08
N GLY A 53 -6.56 -8.10 11.33
CA GLY A 53 -6.33 -9.47 11.79
C GLY A 53 -7.55 -10.38 11.57
N LEU A 54 -8.75 -9.89 11.89
CA LEU A 54 -10.01 -10.59 11.60
C LEU A 54 -10.24 -10.84 10.10
N ARG A 55 -9.75 -9.95 9.22
CA ARG A 55 -9.82 -10.13 7.77
C ARG A 55 -8.83 -11.18 7.27
N ILE A 56 -7.63 -11.23 7.84
CA ILE A 56 -6.60 -12.23 7.54
C ILE A 56 -7.09 -13.63 7.96
N LEU A 57 -7.54 -13.79 9.20
CA LEU A 57 -8.09 -15.05 9.71
C LEU A 57 -9.29 -15.58 8.88
N LYS A 58 -10.16 -14.68 8.37
CA LYS A 58 -11.25 -15.06 7.46
C LYS A 58 -10.78 -15.56 6.08
N ASN A 59 -9.59 -15.16 5.65
CA ASN A 59 -8.99 -15.65 4.40
C ASN A 59 -8.25 -16.97 4.66
N GLU A 60 -7.49 -17.08 5.75
CA GLU A 60 -6.83 -18.33 6.17
C GLU A 60 -7.83 -19.47 6.34
N ALA A 61 -9.00 -19.22 6.95
CA ALA A 61 -10.09 -20.21 7.05
C ALA A 61 -10.56 -20.72 5.67
N LYS A 62 -10.51 -19.89 4.62
CA LYS A 62 -10.90 -20.28 3.25
C LYS A 62 -9.80 -21.06 2.54
N GLU A 63 -8.53 -20.71 2.77
CA GLU A 63 -7.40 -21.45 2.20
C GLU A 63 -7.28 -22.84 2.82
N VAL A 64 -7.43 -22.97 4.16
CA VAL A 64 -7.40 -24.27 4.85
C VAL A 64 -8.64 -25.12 4.51
N GLY A 65 -9.79 -24.49 4.27
CA GLY A 65 -11.01 -25.18 3.84
C GLY A 65 -11.12 -25.46 2.33
N ARG A 66 -10.18 -24.96 1.52
CA ARG A 66 -10.17 -25.19 0.07
C ARG A 66 -9.45 -26.52 -0.21
N PRO A 67 -10.08 -27.49 -0.90
CA PRO A 67 -9.34 -28.67 -1.36
C PRO A 67 -8.22 -28.21 -2.29
N LEU A 68 -7.03 -28.83 -2.19
CA LEU A 68 -5.89 -28.52 -3.06
C LEU A 68 -6.21 -28.86 -4.53
N ALA A 69 -6.85 -27.91 -5.22
CA ALA A 69 -6.93 -27.92 -6.67
C ALA A 69 -5.50 -27.92 -7.22
N SER A 70 -5.18 -28.96 -7.98
CA SER A 70 -3.82 -29.29 -8.41
C SER A 70 -3.13 -28.15 -9.16
N ASN A 71 -2.26 -27.46 -8.42
CA ASN A 71 -0.99 -26.88 -8.86
C ASN A 71 -0.89 -26.46 -10.35
N THR A 72 -1.40 -25.27 -10.69
CA THR A 72 -1.01 -24.57 -11.93
C THR A 72 -0.62 -23.12 -11.66
N LYS A 73 0.65 -22.94 -11.28
CA LYS A 73 1.51 -21.77 -11.53
C LYS A 73 0.84 -20.40 -11.76
N LYS A 74 0.98 -19.49 -10.79
CA LYS A 74 1.55 -18.15 -11.06
C LYS A 74 2.46 -17.72 -9.90
N VAL A 75 3.77 -17.73 -10.16
CA VAL A 75 4.78 -17.13 -9.29
C VAL A 75 4.55 -15.61 -9.26
N PRO A 76 4.46 -14.95 -8.09
CA PRO A 76 4.49 -13.50 -8.04
C PRO A 76 5.89 -13.02 -8.43
N SER A 77 6.00 -12.34 -9.57
CA SER A 77 7.28 -11.80 -10.05
C SER A 77 7.80 -10.72 -9.10
N GLN A 78 8.77 -11.09 -8.27
CA GLN A 78 9.43 -10.20 -7.34
C GLN A 78 10.62 -9.52 -8.04
N ARG A 79 10.47 -8.22 -8.35
CA ARG A 79 11.52 -7.17 -8.17
C ARG A 79 11.05 -5.82 -8.73
N ARG A 80 10.57 -4.93 -7.86
CA ARG A 80 10.77 -3.49 -8.04
C ARG A 80 12.16 -3.14 -7.52
N SER A 81 13.18 -3.23 -8.36
CA SER A 81 14.46 -2.57 -8.11
C SER A 81 14.32 -1.10 -8.50
N ALA A 82 14.44 -0.21 -7.51
CA ALA A 82 14.49 1.23 -7.76
C ALA A 82 15.73 1.60 -8.60
N PRO A 83 15.68 2.64 -9.45
CA PRO A 83 16.85 3.11 -10.15
C PRO A 83 17.85 3.69 -9.15
N VAL A 84 19.00 3.03 -9.00
CA VAL A 84 20.11 3.54 -8.18
C VAL A 84 20.76 4.70 -8.94
N ALA A 85 20.42 5.92 -8.56
CA ALA A 85 21.12 7.11 -9.03
C ALA A 85 22.43 7.29 -8.25
N LYS A 86 23.56 6.89 -8.85
CA LYS A 86 24.90 7.38 -8.47
C LYS A 86 25.75 7.66 -9.71
N SER A 87 26.47 8.77 -9.64
CA SER A 87 27.24 9.42 -10.72
C SER A 87 28.76 9.23 -10.51
N GLN A 88 29.56 9.68 -11.49
CA GLN A 88 31.05 9.66 -11.66
C GLN A 88 31.50 8.58 -12.66
N ALA A 89 32.01 8.88 -13.89
CA ALA A 89 33.21 9.65 -14.30
C ALA A 89 34.52 8.88 -13.99
N GLU A 90 35.54 8.73 -14.85
CA GLU A 90 35.98 9.33 -16.14
C GLU A 90 36.43 8.17 -17.11
N THR A 91 36.74 8.27 -18.42
CA THR A 91 37.70 9.12 -19.18
C THR A 91 37.37 9.17 -20.70
N SER A 92 37.98 10.10 -21.45
CA SER A 92 37.71 10.46 -22.87
C SER A 92 38.86 10.02 -23.84
N PRO A 93 38.77 10.07 -25.21
CA PRO A 93 38.56 11.30 -26.00
C PRO A 93 37.72 11.21 -27.33
N THR A 94 37.21 12.36 -27.78
CA THR A 94 36.58 12.62 -29.11
C THR A 94 37.59 13.09 -30.17
N PRO A 95 37.28 12.97 -31.48
CA PRO A 95 36.73 14.12 -32.24
C PRO A 95 35.52 13.69 -33.13
N VAL A 96 34.89 14.46 -34.04
CA VAL A 96 35.09 15.82 -34.60
C VAL A 96 33.72 16.58 -34.63
N LYS A 97 33.51 17.57 -35.53
CA LYS A 97 32.24 18.28 -35.83
C LYS A 97 32.22 18.72 -37.30
N PRO A 98 31.03 19.01 -37.88
CA PRO A 98 30.88 20.20 -38.73
C PRO A 98 30.05 21.33 -38.08
N SER A 99 30.33 22.58 -38.46
CA SER A 99 29.65 23.82 -38.02
C SER A 99 28.27 23.99 -38.70
N ARG A 100 27.17 24.25 -37.97
CA ARG A 100 26.68 25.58 -37.50
C ARG A 100 26.20 26.54 -38.60
N LYS A 101 24.90 26.87 -38.57
CA LYS A 101 24.41 28.27 -38.71
C LYS A 101 23.63 28.68 -37.46
N LYS A 102 23.46 29.99 -37.25
CA LYS A 102 23.25 30.60 -35.92
C LYS A 102 22.30 31.80 -36.00
N LYS A 103 21.39 31.92 -35.00
CA LYS A 103 20.71 33.16 -34.55
C LYS A 103 19.69 33.82 -35.51
N PRO A 104 18.86 34.79 -35.02
CA PRO A 104 18.71 35.30 -33.64
C PRO A 104 17.31 35.12 -33.03
N ALA A 105 17.18 35.51 -31.75
CA ALA A 105 15.92 35.54 -31.01
C ALA A 105 15.16 36.87 -31.18
N LYS A 106 13.86 36.85 -30.87
CA LYS A 106 13.17 38.00 -30.26
C LYS A 106 12.34 37.51 -29.08
N LEU A 107 12.55 38.16 -27.93
CA LEU A 107 11.50 38.34 -26.93
C LEU A 107 10.50 39.34 -27.51
N ASP A 108 9.22 39.17 -27.19
CA ASP A 108 8.33 40.32 -27.04
C ASP A 108 7.35 40.09 -25.90
N VAL A 109 7.00 41.18 -25.22
CA VAL A 109 6.12 41.22 -24.05
C VAL A 109 4.93 42.09 -24.39
N GLY A 110 3.76 41.47 -24.52
CA GLY A 110 2.46 42.14 -24.43
C GLY A 110 1.57 41.29 -23.52
N SER A 111 1.23 41.67 -22.29
CA SER A 111 0.58 42.90 -21.81
C SER A 111 -0.92 42.97 -22.13
N GLY A 112 -1.68 42.14 -21.42
CA GLY A 112 -3.13 42.18 -21.21
C GLY A 112 -3.41 41.20 -20.05
N LYS A 113 -3.97 41.55 -18.88
CA LYS A 113 -5.11 42.43 -18.61
C LYS A 113 -6.25 42.10 -19.60
N ASP A 114 -7.32 41.42 -19.21
CA ASP A 114 -7.99 41.44 -17.90
C ASP A 114 -8.60 40.09 -17.47
N ALA A 115 -8.71 39.93 -16.14
CA ALA A 115 -9.84 39.24 -15.51
C ALA A 115 -10.55 40.30 -14.67
N PRO A 116 -11.90 40.34 -14.66
CA PRO A 116 -12.55 39.81 -13.45
C PRO A 116 -13.95 39.18 -13.63
N LEU A 117 -14.16 38.14 -12.80
CA LEU A 117 -15.34 37.87 -11.94
C LEU A 117 -16.72 37.47 -12.53
N PRO A 118 -17.53 36.72 -11.75
CA PRO A 118 -18.86 36.25 -12.16
C PRO A 118 -19.94 37.33 -11.97
N ASP A 119 -20.95 37.30 -12.84
CA ASP A 119 -22.15 38.13 -12.71
C ASP A 119 -23.10 37.54 -11.65
N THR A 120 -23.24 38.25 -10.53
CA THR A 120 -24.31 38.01 -9.53
C THR A 120 -25.41 39.05 -9.71
N SER A 121 -26.28 38.85 -10.69
CA SER A 121 -27.46 39.68 -10.91
C SER A 121 -28.72 39.10 -10.26
N ARG A 122 -28.89 39.50 -8.99
CA ARG A 122 -30.14 39.84 -8.26
C ARG A 122 -31.36 38.92 -8.33
#